data_AF-A0A3A9UPW6-F1
#
_entry.id   AF-A0A3A9UPW6-F1
#
_cell.length_a   1.000
_cell.length_b   1.000
_cell.length_c   1.000
_cell.angle_alpha   90.00
_cell.angle_beta   90.00
_cell.angle_gamma   90.00
#
_symmetry.space_group_name_H-M   'P 1'
#
loop_
_entity.id
_entity.type
_entity.pdbx_description
1 polymer ?
#
loop_
_entity_poly.entity_id
_entity_poly.type
_entity_poly.pdbx_seq_one_letter_code
_entity_poly.pdbx_strand_id
1 'polypeptide(L)'
;MSQYSLSIEPLSHKLSDRFLWCLDRPIDNLRFDYKDLDKCCLEFSGWLVNHKNVSGELVVLHGDRVDKLTRNESRIDVENKIVQKNEKLEKRQHYGFKHAIKLISDKFTIALISESILTPLYNGHIKGAFEVIKGEDNWLFLDNDTNKSVDQFQGKVKLSRHIKKAWLEYMENFQSISKTHNLTSVFLVAPSKEYVLRDKYPIKNLKNTPLEQIEKIAPPGFNLLSLTDTLKQSPQNTFRVCDTHWNSHGAMLASIDLCVSLGISRKELREIFSKDTYKEKEVGGDLGNKLFPPQTYLEQILTSFNYRNNIVYDNGLPNFGRTMFIYNSNALMNETLLLFGSSSSYSMFNYLNRVFRKVIFFHTAGSIDLSILAKLEPKYLVAQSNARFLVKAPSTSVSIKDIVAEKLANGILPASTNNSINTNSIEDILQVVEQVLIY
;
A
#
# COMPACT_ATOMS: atom_id res chain seq x y z
N MET A 1 4.56 3.54 -10.54
CA MET A 1 4.06 4.89 -10.20
C MET A 1 4.96 5.43 -9.12
N SER A 2 5.62 6.56 -9.38
CA SER A 2 6.56 7.20 -8.47
C SER A 2 5.91 7.52 -7.12
N GLN A 3 6.58 7.15 -6.03
CA GLN A 3 6.07 7.29 -4.66
C GLN A 3 6.17 8.70 -4.09
N TYR A 4 7.00 9.56 -4.70
CA TYR A 4 7.28 10.89 -4.19
C TYR A 4 7.28 11.93 -5.31
N SER A 5 6.91 13.16 -4.96
CA SER A 5 7.13 14.35 -5.78
C SER A 5 7.85 15.42 -4.98
N LEU A 6 8.68 16.21 -5.65
CA LEU A 6 9.35 17.35 -5.07
C LEU A 6 8.61 18.63 -5.44
N SER A 7 8.48 19.54 -4.48
CA SER A 7 8.03 20.91 -4.70
C SER A 7 9.16 21.87 -4.33
N ILE A 8 9.47 22.83 -5.20
CA ILE A 8 10.47 23.90 -4.96
C ILE A 8 9.80 25.25 -5.14
N GLU A 9 9.81 26.05 -4.07
CA GLU A 9 9.24 27.40 -4.04
C GLU A 9 10.35 28.45 -3.89
N PRO A 10 10.52 29.37 -4.85
CA PRO A 10 11.45 30.49 -4.69
C PRO A 10 10.93 31.50 -3.66
N LEU A 11 11.82 32.04 -2.84
CA LEU A 11 11.51 33.02 -1.81
C LEU A 11 11.97 34.42 -2.21
N SER A 12 11.24 35.44 -1.76
CA SER A 12 11.63 36.84 -1.95
C SER A 12 12.81 37.22 -1.04
N HIS A 13 13.80 37.91 -1.60
CA HIS A 13 15.01 38.35 -0.91
C HIS A 13 15.60 39.59 -1.60
N LYS A 14 16.56 40.24 -0.93
CA LYS A 14 17.32 41.39 -1.48
C LYS A 14 18.81 41.06 -1.50
N LEU A 15 19.21 40.29 -2.51
CA LEU A 15 20.60 39.82 -2.69
C LEU A 15 21.16 40.09 -4.08
N SER A 16 20.31 40.44 -5.05
CA SER A 16 20.69 40.61 -6.46
C SER A 16 21.71 41.72 -6.71
N ASP A 17 21.91 42.61 -5.73
CA ASP A 17 22.90 43.68 -5.71
C ASP A 17 24.31 43.20 -5.31
N ARG A 18 24.40 42.02 -4.68
CA ARG A 18 25.65 41.45 -4.15
C ARG A 18 25.97 40.06 -4.71
N PHE A 19 24.95 39.31 -5.13
CA PHE A 19 25.03 37.92 -5.56
C PHE A 19 24.18 37.65 -6.80
N LEU A 20 24.66 36.74 -7.65
CA LEU A 20 23.92 36.14 -8.75
C LEU A 20 24.01 34.63 -8.60
N TRP A 21 22.90 33.91 -8.79
CA TRP A 21 22.90 32.45 -8.70
C TRP A 21 21.82 31.86 -9.60
N CYS A 22 21.94 30.55 -9.81
CA CYS A 22 20.87 29.72 -10.37
C CYS A 22 20.89 28.38 -9.66
N LEU A 23 19.71 27.83 -9.44
CA LEU A 23 19.51 26.44 -9.05
C LEU A 23 19.11 25.66 -10.30
N ASP A 24 20.00 24.80 -10.80
CA ASP A 24 19.71 23.95 -11.95
C ASP A 24 18.97 22.69 -11.50
N ARG A 25 19.33 22.14 -10.33
CA ARG A 25 18.66 21.03 -9.65
C ARG A 25 18.64 21.23 -8.14
N PRO A 26 17.60 20.73 -7.45
CA PRO A 26 16.51 19.95 -8.00
C PRO A 26 15.45 20.81 -8.72
N ILE A 27 14.69 20.19 -9.62
CA ILE A 27 13.64 20.86 -10.41
C ILE A 27 12.29 20.63 -9.72
N ASP A 28 11.43 21.65 -9.75
CA ASP A 28 10.05 21.53 -9.26
C ASP A 28 9.28 20.42 -9.98
N ASN A 29 8.39 19.74 -9.27
CA ASN A 29 7.60 18.59 -9.74
C ASN A 29 8.40 17.35 -10.19
N LEU A 30 9.67 17.24 -9.82
CA LEU A 30 10.44 16.00 -10.01
C LEU A 30 9.73 14.83 -9.30
N ARG A 31 9.45 13.75 -10.01
CA ARG A 31 8.85 12.52 -9.48
C ARG A 31 9.90 11.41 -9.41
N PHE A 32 9.92 10.67 -8.31
CA PHE A 32 10.90 9.61 -8.07
C PHE A 32 10.38 8.53 -7.12
N ASP A 33 11.04 7.36 -7.15
CA ASP A 33 10.82 6.28 -6.19
C ASP A 33 11.98 6.20 -5.20
N TYR A 34 11.71 5.80 -3.95
CA TYR A 34 12.76 5.67 -2.93
C TYR A 34 13.83 4.64 -3.32
N LYS A 35 13.45 3.62 -4.11
CA LYS A 35 14.37 2.60 -4.64
C LYS A 35 15.27 3.14 -5.76
N ASP A 36 14.79 4.10 -6.55
CA ASP A 36 15.61 4.74 -7.59
C ASP A 36 16.55 5.80 -6.99
N LEU A 37 16.26 6.26 -5.77
CA LEU A 37 17.18 6.95 -4.87
C LEU A 37 18.11 5.95 -4.15
N ASP A 38 18.72 5.02 -4.88
CA ASP A 38 19.55 3.92 -4.34
C ASP A 38 20.83 4.39 -3.59
N LYS A 39 20.99 5.71 -3.37
CA LYS A 39 22.03 6.33 -2.51
C LYS A 39 21.47 7.27 -1.44
N CYS A 40 20.15 7.34 -1.26
CA CYS A 40 19.45 8.26 -0.36
C CYS A 40 19.71 9.76 -0.59
N CYS A 41 20.28 10.19 -1.72
CA CYS A 41 20.68 11.58 -1.94
C CYS A 41 19.88 12.31 -3.01
N LEU A 42 19.44 13.53 -2.73
CA LEU A 42 18.91 14.47 -3.72
C LEU A 42 20.08 15.25 -4.34
N GLU A 43 20.08 15.40 -5.66
CA GLU A 43 21.10 16.19 -6.37
C GLU A 43 20.78 17.69 -6.28
N PHE A 44 21.72 18.44 -5.74
CA PHE A 44 21.73 19.90 -5.72
C PHE A 44 22.82 20.37 -6.66
N SER A 45 22.43 21.09 -7.72
CA SER A 45 23.39 21.65 -8.67
C SER A 45 22.95 23.02 -9.16
N GLY A 46 23.91 23.84 -9.54
CA GLY A 46 23.67 25.22 -9.93
C GLY A 46 24.96 26.01 -9.98
N TRP A 47 24.86 27.32 -9.81
CA TRP A 47 26.02 28.21 -9.73
C TRP A 47 25.76 29.39 -8.81
N LEU A 48 26.85 29.94 -8.26
CA LEU A 48 26.86 31.15 -7.43
C LEU A 48 28.04 32.03 -7.83
N VAL A 49 27.75 33.30 -8.11
CA VAL A 49 28.73 34.37 -8.33
C VAL A 49 28.43 35.49 -7.34
N ASN A 50 29.49 36.07 -6.78
CA ASN A 50 29.40 37.18 -5.84
C ASN A 50 30.18 38.39 -6.37
N HIS A 51 29.84 39.58 -5.89
CA HIS A 51 30.61 40.79 -6.14
C HIS A 51 31.99 40.72 -5.45
N LYS A 52 32.96 41.48 -5.98
CA LYS A 52 34.28 41.64 -5.35
C LYS A 52 34.13 42.10 -3.90
N ASN A 53 34.98 41.55 -3.02
CA ASN A 53 35.01 41.83 -1.57
C ASN A 53 33.76 41.38 -0.79
N VAL A 54 32.82 40.66 -1.42
CA VAL A 54 31.68 40.04 -0.74
C VAL A 54 31.92 38.53 -0.69
N SER A 55 31.76 37.91 0.49
CA SER A 55 31.87 36.46 0.63
C SER A 55 30.50 35.86 0.96
N GLY A 56 30.12 34.81 0.24
CA GLY A 56 28.91 34.06 0.53
C GLY A 56 29.02 32.59 0.11
N GLU A 57 28.24 31.76 0.77
CA GLU A 57 28.17 30.32 0.54
C GLU A 57 26.70 29.87 0.55
N LEU A 58 26.35 29.00 -0.40
CA LEU A 58 25.05 28.35 -0.41
C LEU A 58 25.05 27.16 0.54
N VAL A 59 23.95 26.97 1.25
CA VAL A 59 23.72 25.85 2.16
C VAL A 59 22.34 25.25 1.96
N VAL A 60 22.19 23.98 2.32
CA VAL A 60 20.90 23.30 2.43
C VAL A 60 20.66 22.98 3.90
N LEU A 61 19.56 23.51 4.45
CA LEU A 61 19.09 23.21 5.79
C LEU A 61 18.00 22.16 5.69
N HIS A 62 18.09 21.06 6.43
CA HIS A 62 17.09 20.00 6.44
C HIS A 62 17.08 19.29 7.80
N GLY A 63 15.95 19.34 8.50
CA GLY A 63 15.87 18.92 9.90
C GLY A 63 16.81 19.76 10.78
N ASP A 64 17.69 19.10 11.52
CA ASP A 64 18.74 19.71 12.36
C ASP A 64 20.11 19.81 11.66
N ARG A 65 20.17 19.49 10.36
CA ARG A 65 21.42 19.47 9.57
C ARG A 65 21.54 20.66 8.64
N VAL A 66 22.80 21.04 8.39
CA VAL A 66 23.20 22.05 7.40
C VAL A 66 24.34 21.48 6.56
N ASP A 67 24.11 21.36 5.26
CA ASP A 67 25.10 20.91 4.29
C ASP A 67 25.53 22.07 3.38
N LYS A 68 26.83 22.23 3.17
CA LYS A 68 27.40 23.28 2.32
C LYS A 68 27.37 22.88 0.85
N LEU A 69 26.92 23.79 0.00
CA LEU A 69 26.98 23.67 -1.46
C LEU A 69 28.23 24.37 -1.98
N THR A 70 29.40 23.82 -1.64
CA THR A 70 30.69 24.38 -2.06
C THR A 70 30.81 24.38 -3.58
N ARG A 71 31.36 25.46 -4.15
CA ARG A 71 31.64 25.56 -5.58
C ARG A 71 32.74 24.59 -5.98
N ASN A 72 32.38 23.51 -6.68
CA ASN A 72 33.26 22.41 -7.08
C ASN A 72 33.21 22.11 -8.59
N GLU A 73 32.39 22.84 -9.35
CA GLU A 73 32.18 22.59 -10.78
C GLU A 73 32.60 23.80 -11.63
N SER A 74 33.21 23.51 -12.78
CA SER A 74 33.51 24.53 -13.79
C SER A 74 32.24 24.88 -14.57
N ARG A 75 32.03 26.18 -14.81
CA ARG A 75 30.87 26.70 -15.55
C ARG A 75 31.31 27.75 -16.55
N ILE A 76 31.85 27.28 -17.68
CA ILE A 76 32.39 28.11 -18.77
C ILE A 76 31.29 29.00 -19.36
N ASP A 77 30.04 28.50 -19.39
CA ASP A 77 28.87 29.26 -19.80
C ASP A 77 28.62 30.47 -18.89
N VAL A 78 28.71 30.29 -17.57
CA VAL A 78 28.56 31.36 -16.57
C VAL A 78 29.72 32.34 -16.65
N GLU A 79 30.95 31.83 -16.77
CA GLU A 79 32.14 32.66 -16.89
C GLU A 79 32.07 33.59 -18.11
N ASN A 80 31.80 33.05 -19.29
CA ASN A 80 31.80 33.82 -20.54
C ASN A 80 30.57 34.73 -20.68
N LYS A 81 29.39 34.29 -20.22
CA LYS A 81 28.15 35.05 -20.42
C LYS A 81 27.87 36.06 -19.31
N ILE A 82 28.37 35.83 -18.09
CA ILE A 82 28.03 36.62 -16.90
C ILE A 82 29.29 37.30 -16.34
N VAL A 83 30.29 36.52 -15.94
CA VAL A 83 31.43 37.04 -15.16
C VAL A 83 32.32 37.96 -15.99
N GLN A 84 32.72 37.54 -17.20
CA GLN A 84 33.61 38.33 -18.07
C GLN A 84 32.97 39.65 -18.52
N LYS A 85 31.63 39.74 -18.52
CA LYS A 85 30.89 40.94 -18.93
C LYS A 85 30.63 41.93 -17.79
N ASN A 86 31.01 41.60 -16.56
CA ASN A 86 30.77 42.47 -15.40
C ASN A 86 31.99 42.49 -14.47
N GLU A 87 32.77 43.57 -14.56
CA GLU A 87 34.00 43.75 -13.77
C GLU A 87 33.79 43.85 -12.26
N LYS A 88 32.56 44.03 -11.78
CA LYS A 88 32.24 44.04 -10.34
C LYS A 88 32.19 42.64 -9.75
N LEU A 89 32.06 41.60 -10.57
CA LEU A 89 31.99 40.21 -10.13
C LEU A 89 33.39 39.66 -9.82
N GLU A 90 33.46 38.77 -8.83
CA GLU A 90 34.71 38.10 -8.46
C GLU A 90 35.05 36.99 -9.45
N LYS A 91 36.32 36.95 -9.89
CA LYS A 91 36.85 35.89 -10.76
C LYS A 91 37.34 34.71 -9.92
N ARG A 92 36.92 33.50 -10.27
CA ARG A 92 37.23 32.25 -9.56
C ARG A 92 37.42 31.10 -10.55
N GLN A 93 38.03 30.01 -10.08
CA GLN A 93 38.21 28.78 -10.88
C GLN A 93 36.90 27.97 -11.03
N HIS A 94 36.05 27.98 -10.00
CA HIS A 94 34.79 27.25 -9.98
C HIS A 94 33.65 28.21 -9.60
N TYR A 95 32.59 28.21 -10.42
CA TYR A 95 31.35 28.96 -10.16
C TYR A 95 30.16 28.02 -9.93
N GLY A 96 30.24 26.79 -10.44
CA GLY A 96 29.20 25.79 -10.29
C GLY A 96 29.35 25.00 -9.00
N PHE A 97 28.26 24.40 -8.56
CA PHE A 97 28.25 23.38 -7.52
C PHE A 97 27.45 22.16 -7.99
N LYS A 98 27.85 20.97 -7.52
CA LYS A 98 27.09 19.73 -7.67
C LYS A 98 27.34 18.83 -6.46
N HIS A 99 26.27 18.54 -5.72
CA HIS A 99 26.30 17.76 -4.49
C HIS A 99 25.13 16.78 -4.45
N ALA A 100 25.37 15.58 -3.91
CA ALA A 100 24.34 14.60 -3.64
C ALA A 100 24.12 14.55 -2.12
N ILE A 101 23.02 15.12 -1.64
CA ILE A 101 22.77 15.30 -0.19
C ILE A 101 21.66 14.36 0.28
N LYS A 102 21.94 13.58 1.33
CA LYS A 102 20.93 12.75 2.00
C LYS A 102 20.09 13.58 2.95
N LEU A 103 18.88 13.91 2.49
CA LEU A 103 17.91 14.64 3.30
C LEU A 103 17.37 13.76 4.43
N ILE A 104 17.29 14.32 5.63
CA ILE A 104 16.73 13.66 6.83
C ILE A 104 15.33 14.16 7.19
N SER A 105 14.79 15.08 6.39
CA SER A 105 13.51 15.76 6.59
C SER A 105 12.80 15.89 5.24
N ASP A 106 11.47 15.84 5.23
CA ASP A 106 10.65 16.13 4.04
C ASP A 106 10.75 17.58 3.61
N LYS A 107 11.08 18.48 4.54
CA LYS A 107 11.31 19.91 4.28
C LYS A 107 12.79 20.24 4.28
N PHE A 108 13.19 21.10 3.36
CA PHE A 108 14.51 21.72 3.35
C PHE A 108 14.46 23.16 2.85
N THR A 109 15.50 23.93 3.18
CA THR A 109 15.66 25.31 2.72
C THR A 109 17.04 25.47 2.10
N ILE A 110 17.09 26.00 0.88
CA ILE A 110 18.34 26.44 0.25
C ILE A 110 18.52 27.90 0.63
N ALA A 111 19.63 28.23 1.28
CA ALA A 111 19.90 29.57 1.79
C ALA A 111 21.31 30.03 1.41
N LEU A 112 21.51 31.34 1.36
CA LEU A 112 22.81 31.98 1.27
C LEU A 112 23.25 32.46 2.65
N ILE A 113 24.45 32.09 3.07
CA ILE A 113 25.10 32.66 4.25
C ILE A 113 26.14 33.68 3.78
N SER A 114 25.99 34.93 4.23
CA SER A 114 26.93 36.02 3.96
C SER A 114 26.97 36.93 5.19
N GLU A 115 28.17 37.33 5.64
CA GLU A 115 28.34 38.25 6.78
C GLU A 115 27.59 37.79 8.05
N SER A 116 27.58 36.47 8.30
CA SER A 116 26.82 35.81 9.39
C SER A 116 25.29 35.95 9.30
N ILE A 117 24.75 36.42 8.17
CA ILE A 117 23.31 36.49 7.91
C ILE A 117 22.93 35.32 7.00
N LEU A 118 21.93 34.55 7.42
CA LEU A 118 21.32 33.49 6.63
C LEU A 118 20.10 34.05 5.90
N THR A 119 20.12 34.02 4.58
CA THR A 119 19.02 34.48 3.73
C THR A 119 18.43 33.31 2.95
N PRO A 120 17.21 32.86 3.27
CA PRO A 120 16.51 31.81 2.51
C PRO A 120 16.28 32.22 1.05
N LEU A 121 16.56 31.31 0.12
CA LEU A 121 16.38 31.50 -1.32
C LEU A 121 15.26 30.62 -1.87
N TYR A 122 15.19 29.38 -1.41
CA TYR A 122 14.16 28.42 -1.83
C TYR A 122 13.70 27.58 -0.65
N ASN A 123 12.41 27.26 -0.62
CA ASN A 123 11.87 26.19 0.21
C ASN A 123 11.63 24.96 -0.67
N GLY A 124 12.05 23.80 -0.18
CA GLY A 124 11.81 22.52 -0.80
C GLY A 124 10.95 21.62 0.08
N HIS A 125 10.04 20.89 -0.53
CA HIS A 125 9.20 19.91 0.15
C HIS A 125 9.07 18.62 -0.66
N ILE A 126 9.36 17.48 -0.03
CA ILE A 126 9.13 16.15 -0.59
C ILE A 126 7.75 15.68 -0.14
N LYS A 127 6.85 15.53 -1.11
CA LYS A 127 5.49 15.04 -0.90
C LYS A 127 5.43 13.56 -1.21
N GLY A 128 4.87 12.78 -0.28
CA GLY A 128 4.44 11.42 -0.52
C GLY A 128 3.25 11.34 -1.47
N ALA A 129 3.06 10.19 -2.11
CA ALA A 129 1.92 9.95 -2.99
C ALA A 129 0.54 9.93 -2.28
N PHE A 130 0.50 9.82 -0.96
CA PHE A 130 -0.72 9.84 -0.15
C PHE A 130 -0.54 10.67 1.11
N GLU A 131 -1.62 11.29 1.55
CA GLU A 131 -1.70 11.86 2.89
C GLU A 131 -1.93 10.73 3.90
N VAL A 132 -1.25 10.83 5.04
CA VAL A 132 -1.28 9.84 6.11
C VAL A 132 -1.66 10.58 7.38
N ILE A 133 -2.65 10.06 8.11
CA ILE A 133 -3.00 10.57 9.44
C ILE A 133 -2.03 9.95 10.44
N LYS A 134 -1.36 10.80 11.22
CA LYS A 134 -0.56 10.36 12.37
C LYS A 134 -1.46 10.22 13.59
N GLY A 135 -1.53 9.01 14.14
CA GLY A 135 -2.16 8.72 15.43
C GLY A 135 -1.16 8.73 16.58
N GLU A 136 -1.63 8.28 17.74
CA GLU A 136 -0.79 8.09 18.93
C GLU A 136 0.26 7.00 18.70
N ASP A 137 1.37 6.99 19.45
CA ASP A 137 2.42 5.97 19.43
C ASP A 137 2.95 5.59 18.02
N ASN A 138 3.12 6.59 17.16
CA ASN A 138 3.61 6.45 15.78
C ASN A 138 2.68 5.65 14.83
N TRP A 139 1.45 5.36 15.23
CA TRP A 139 0.49 4.70 14.35
C TRP A 139 0.15 5.58 13.14
N LEU A 140 0.20 4.99 11.94
CA LEU A 140 -0.16 5.66 10.70
C LEU A 140 -1.53 5.20 10.24
N PHE A 141 -2.40 6.09 9.79
CA PHE A 141 -3.71 5.75 9.25
C PHE A 141 -3.88 6.32 7.85
N LEU A 142 -4.69 5.65 7.05
CA LEU A 142 -4.96 6.08 5.68
C LEU A 142 -5.76 7.40 5.68
N ASP A 143 -5.35 8.32 4.82
CA ASP A 143 -6.13 9.52 4.51
C ASP A 143 -6.23 9.72 2.99
N ASN A 144 -7.15 10.60 2.58
CA ASN A 144 -7.32 11.09 1.22
C ASN A 144 -7.39 9.99 0.15
N ASP A 145 -8.04 8.87 0.49
CA ASP A 145 -8.25 7.77 -0.42
C ASP A 145 -9.53 7.96 -1.25
N THR A 146 -9.59 7.31 -2.41
CA THR A 146 -10.71 7.46 -3.35
C THR A 146 -12.05 6.95 -2.80
N ASN A 147 -12.05 6.14 -1.74
CA ASN A 147 -13.28 5.67 -1.10
C ASN A 147 -13.74 6.57 0.04
N LYS A 148 -12.97 7.62 0.40
CA LYS A 148 -13.29 8.55 1.49
C LYS A 148 -13.42 7.86 2.86
N SER A 149 -12.43 7.03 3.23
CA SER A 149 -12.47 6.21 4.46
C SER A 149 -12.68 7.04 5.73
N VAL A 150 -12.11 8.25 5.78
CA VAL A 150 -12.32 9.19 6.90
C VAL A 150 -13.79 9.65 7.00
N ASP A 151 -14.42 9.99 5.87
CA ASP A 151 -15.83 10.38 5.84
C ASP A 151 -16.74 9.19 6.19
N GLN A 152 -16.38 7.98 5.76
CA GLN A 152 -17.09 6.76 6.14
C GLN A 152 -17.05 6.53 7.65
N PHE A 153 -15.87 6.67 8.25
CA PHE A 153 -15.67 6.56 9.68
C PHE A 153 -16.51 7.58 10.48
N GLN A 154 -16.54 8.82 10.01
CA GLN A 154 -17.30 9.91 10.65
C GLN A 154 -18.82 9.84 10.39
N GLY A 155 -19.30 8.86 9.61
CA GLY A 155 -20.72 8.72 9.28
C GLY A 155 -21.26 9.72 8.27
N LYS A 156 -20.38 10.42 7.56
CA LYS A 156 -20.73 11.34 6.48
C LYS A 156 -21.16 10.57 5.22
N VAL A 157 -20.70 9.33 5.06
CA VAL A 157 -21.12 8.45 3.97
C VAL A 157 -22.35 7.64 4.35
N LYS A 158 -23.50 8.03 3.79
CA LYS A 158 -24.75 7.26 3.89
C LYS A 158 -24.99 6.51 2.59
N LEU A 159 -25.24 5.21 2.69
CA LEU A 159 -25.57 4.39 1.53
C LEU A 159 -26.93 4.83 0.97
N SER A 160 -26.95 5.16 -0.32
CA SER A 160 -28.17 5.54 -1.03
C SER A 160 -29.14 4.35 -1.12
N ARG A 161 -30.41 4.61 -1.41
CA ARG A 161 -31.40 3.54 -1.66
C ARG A 161 -30.95 2.60 -2.78
N HIS A 162 -30.34 3.14 -3.84
CA HIS A 162 -29.81 2.35 -4.95
C HIS A 162 -28.68 1.41 -4.51
N ILE A 163 -27.72 1.91 -3.71
CA ILE A 163 -26.61 1.07 -3.21
C ILE A 163 -27.12 -0.01 -2.26
N LYS A 164 -28.07 0.31 -1.37
CA LYS A 164 -28.69 -0.67 -0.48
C LYS A 164 -29.43 -1.75 -1.26
N LYS A 165 -30.16 -1.37 -2.32
CA LYS A 165 -30.83 -2.32 -3.22
C LYS A 165 -29.82 -3.25 -3.89
N ALA A 166 -28.74 -2.72 -4.45
CA ALA A 166 -27.69 -3.51 -5.07
C ALA A 166 -27.04 -4.50 -4.08
N TRP A 167 -26.88 -4.11 -2.80
CA TRP A 167 -26.40 -5.00 -1.75
C TRP A 167 -27.38 -6.13 -1.45
N LEU A 168 -28.67 -5.83 -1.33
CA LEU A 168 -29.70 -6.86 -1.14
C LEU A 168 -29.73 -7.85 -2.31
N GLU A 169 -29.73 -7.34 -3.56
CA GLU A 169 -29.66 -8.16 -4.77
C GLU A 169 -28.39 -9.04 -4.78
N TYR A 170 -27.23 -8.49 -4.39
CA TYR A 170 -25.99 -9.27 -4.27
C TYR A 170 -26.08 -10.36 -3.19
N MET A 171 -26.63 -10.06 -2.01
CA MET A 171 -26.79 -11.03 -0.92
C MET A 171 -27.72 -12.17 -1.30
N GLU A 172 -28.84 -11.86 -1.95
CA GLU A 172 -29.79 -12.85 -2.49
C GLU A 172 -29.11 -13.75 -3.51
N ASN A 173 -28.38 -13.16 -4.46
CA ASN A 173 -27.60 -13.92 -5.45
C ASN A 173 -26.55 -14.80 -4.78
N PHE A 174 -25.78 -14.28 -3.82
CA PHE A 174 -24.77 -15.03 -3.08
C PHE A 174 -25.37 -16.24 -2.36
N GLN A 175 -26.52 -16.08 -1.70
CA GLN A 175 -27.23 -17.18 -1.06
C GLN A 175 -27.76 -18.19 -2.08
N SER A 176 -28.32 -17.71 -3.20
CA SER A 176 -28.82 -18.56 -4.29
C SER A 176 -27.71 -19.42 -4.90
N ILE A 177 -26.56 -18.81 -5.20
CA ILE A 177 -25.35 -19.48 -5.67
C ILE A 177 -24.92 -20.56 -4.66
N SER A 178 -24.87 -20.20 -3.38
CA SER A 178 -24.43 -21.12 -2.33
C SER A 178 -25.35 -22.34 -2.21
N LYS A 179 -26.66 -22.14 -2.31
CA LYS A 179 -27.64 -23.25 -2.30
C LYS A 179 -27.56 -24.11 -3.56
N THR A 180 -27.48 -23.47 -4.72
CA THR A 180 -27.48 -24.14 -6.03
C THR A 180 -26.27 -25.05 -6.21
N HIS A 181 -25.10 -24.61 -5.74
CA HIS A 181 -23.85 -25.36 -5.83
C HIS A 181 -23.48 -26.11 -4.54
N ASN A 182 -24.38 -26.19 -3.55
CA ASN A 182 -24.17 -26.84 -2.26
C ASN A 182 -22.88 -26.39 -1.54
N LEU A 183 -22.63 -25.09 -1.54
CA LEU A 183 -21.42 -24.46 -1.00
C LEU A 183 -21.59 -24.10 0.48
N THR A 184 -20.54 -24.30 1.26
CA THR A 184 -20.40 -23.60 2.55
C THR A 184 -19.75 -22.25 2.29
N SER A 185 -20.51 -21.16 2.46
CA SER A 185 -20.09 -19.84 2.02
C SER A 185 -20.08 -18.78 3.12
N VAL A 186 -19.14 -17.84 3.00
CA VAL A 186 -18.97 -16.71 3.91
C VAL A 186 -18.72 -15.44 3.09
N PHE A 187 -19.42 -14.36 3.44
CA PHE A 187 -19.01 -13.02 3.05
C PHE A 187 -18.19 -12.39 4.17
N LEU A 188 -16.88 -12.25 3.96
CA LEU A 188 -15.94 -11.76 4.96
C LEU A 188 -15.68 -10.26 4.78
N VAL A 189 -15.86 -9.49 5.85
CA VAL A 189 -15.44 -8.08 5.89
C VAL A 189 -14.17 -7.95 6.73
N ALA A 190 -13.09 -7.54 6.07
CA ALA A 190 -11.89 -7.08 6.76
C ALA A 190 -12.14 -5.63 7.25
N PRO A 191 -12.10 -5.38 8.57
CA PRO A 191 -12.40 -4.06 9.11
C PRO A 191 -11.32 -3.06 8.73
N SER A 192 -11.70 -1.78 8.65
CA SER A 192 -10.71 -0.72 8.57
C SER A 192 -9.95 -0.59 9.89
N LYS A 193 -8.64 -0.31 9.83
CA LYS A 193 -7.76 -0.25 11.00
C LYS A 193 -8.27 0.69 12.08
N GLU A 194 -8.79 1.84 11.67
CA GLU A 194 -9.35 2.87 12.54
C GLU A 194 -10.60 2.40 13.30
N TYR A 195 -11.35 1.39 12.81
CA TYR A 195 -12.50 0.83 13.55
C TYR A 195 -12.04 -0.02 14.74
N VAL A 196 -10.88 -0.66 14.61
CA VAL A 196 -10.31 -1.57 15.62
C VAL A 196 -9.47 -0.77 16.62
N LEU A 197 -8.57 0.09 16.15
CA LEU A 197 -7.61 0.85 16.98
C LEU A 197 -8.12 2.26 17.30
N ARG A 198 -9.27 2.30 17.99
CA ARG A 198 -10.01 3.52 18.34
C ARG A 198 -9.26 4.47 19.28
N ASP A 199 -8.51 3.89 20.19
CA ASP A 199 -7.66 4.59 21.13
C ASP A 199 -6.52 5.31 20.39
N LYS A 200 -5.90 4.64 19.41
CA LYS A 200 -4.77 5.20 18.64
C LYS A 200 -5.14 6.18 17.53
N TYR A 201 -6.39 6.14 17.05
CA TYR A 201 -6.83 7.00 15.95
C TYR A 201 -7.28 8.40 16.44
N PRO A 202 -6.81 9.52 15.84
CA PRO A 202 -7.06 10.86 16.37
C PRO A 202 -8.51 11.34 16.17
N ILE A 203 -9.21 10.85 15.16
CA ILE A 203 -10.61 11.21 14.91
C ILE A 203 -11.51 10.32 15.78
N LYS A 204 -12.20 10.91 16.76
CA LYS A 204 -12.97 10.15 17.76
C LYS A 204 -14.47 9.98 17.44
N ASN A 205 -15.01 10.67 16.45
CA ASN A 205 -16.43 10.54 16.10
C ASN A 205 -16.65 9.31 15.19
N LEU A 206 -17.05 8.16 15.77
CA LEU A 206 -17.59 7.03 15.01
C LEU A 206 -19.08 7.19 14.86
N LYS A 207 -19.63 7.05 13.66
CA LYS A 207 -21.08 7.01 13.53
C LYS A 207 -21.51 6.30 12.25
N ASN A 208 -22.44 5.36 12.34
CA ASN A 208 -23.22 4.87 11.20
C ASN A 208 -22.36 4.53 9.95
N THR A 209 -21.34 3.70 10.14
CA THR A 209 -20.39 3.32 9.08
C THR A 209 -21.09 2.57 7.95
N PRO A 210 -20.50 2.43 6.75
CA PRO A 210 -21.04 1.57 5.71
C PRO A 210 -21.24 0.13 6.18
N LEU A 211 -20.31 -0.43 6.96
CA LEU A 211 -20.44 -1.76 7.54
C LEU A 211 -21.69 -1.88 8.43
N GLU A 212 -21.90 -0.96 9.37
CA GLU A 212 -23.10 -0.95 10.22
C GLU A 212 -24.40 -0.81 9.39
N GLN A 213 -24.35 -0.08 8.28
CA GLN A 213 -25.50 0.06 7.37
C GLN A 213 -25.78 -1.24 6.59
N ILE A 214 -24.74 -2.01 6.23
CA ILE A 214 -24.85 -3.32 5.58
C ILE A 214 -25.33 -4.39 6.56
N GLU A 215 -24.78 -4.44 7.77
CA GLU A 215 -25.21 -5.36 8.83
C GLU A 215 -26.71 -5.20 9.14
N LYS A 216 -27.24 -3.96 9.13
CA LYS A 216 -28.66 -3.69 9.36
C LYS A 216 -29.61 -4.16 8.25
N ILE A 217 -29.13 -4.29 7.02
CA ILE A 217 -29.96 -4.73 5.88
C ILE A 217 -29.70 -6.19 5.48
N ALA A 218 -28.67 -6.82 6.04
CA ALA A 218 -28.35 -8.20 5.74
C ALA A 218 -29.53 -9.12 6.08
N PRO A 219 -30.04 -9.93 5.13
CA PRO A 219 -31.18 -10.78 5.40
C PRO A 219 -30.79 -11.93 6.34
N PRO A 220 -31.76 -12.49 7.09
CA PRO A 220 -31.52 -13.69 7.89
C PRO A 220 -30.90 -14.81 7.05
N GLY A 221 -29.85 -15.45 7.59
CA GLY A 221 -29.13 -16.52 6.92
C GLY A 221 -28.09 -16.07 5.89
N PHE A 222 -27.86 -14.77 5.67
CA PHE A 222 -26.67 -14.32 4.96
C PHE A 222 -25.48 -14.38 5.92
N ASN A 223 -24.50 -15.23 5.60
CA ASN A 223 -23.33 -15.45 6.45
C ASN A 223 -22.31 -14.31 6.30
N LEU A 224 -22.63 -13.16 6.89
CA LEU A 224 -21.77 -11.99 6.97
C LEU A 224 -20.84 -12.11 8.19
N LEU A 225 -19.55 -12.32 7.94
CA LEU A 225 -18.53 -12.35 8.99
C LEU A 225 -17.81 -10.99 9.07
N SER A 226 -18.10 -10.26 10.13
CA SER A 226 -17.42 -9.01 10.49
C SER A 226 -16.33 -9.30 11.54
N LEU A 227 -15.07 -8.98 11.23
CA LEU A 227 -13.94 -9.28 12.12
C LEU A 227 -13.62 -8.13 13.11
N THR A 228 -14.43 -7.08 13.16
CA THR A 228 -14.14 -5.88 13.98
C THR A 228 -13.95 -6.25 15.44
N ASP A 229 -14.88 -6.98 16.04
CA ASP A 229 -14.85 -7.33 17.46
C ASP A 229 -13.74 -8.33 17.77
N THR A 230 -13.56 -9.36 16.96
CA THR A 230 -12.47 -10.34 17.10
C THR A 230 -11.11 -9.65 17.18
N LEU A 231 -10.86 -8.72 16.26
CA LEU A 231 -9.56 -8.06 16.18
C LEU A 231 -9.38 -7.00 17.28
N LYS A 232 -10.47 -6.39 17.76
CA LYS A 232 -10.46 -5.38 18.82
C LYS A 232 -10.31 -5.98 20.22
N GLN A 233 -10.91 -7.15 20.46
CA GLN A 233 -10.84 -7.85 21.74
C GLN A 233 -9.52 -8.61 21.95
N SER A 234 -8.68 -8.72 20.91
CA SER A 234 -7.35 -9.31 21.02
C SER A 234 -6.49 -8.54 22.03
N PRO A 235 -5.81 -9.22 22.98
CA PRO A 235 -4.90 -8.56 23.91
C PRO A 235 -3.59 -8.11 23.24
N GLN A 236 -3.31 -8.58 22.02
CA GLN A 236 -2.18 -8.16 21.21
C GLN A 236 -2.67 -7.31 20.04
N ASN A 237 -1.85 -6.35 19.61
CA ASN A 237 -2.11 -5.57 18.41
C ASN A 237 -2.38 -6.49 17.21
N THR A 238 -3.44 -6.18 16.46
CA THR A 238 -3.88 -6.97 15.30
C THR A 238 -3.57 -6.29 13.97
N PHE A 239 -3.10 -5.05 14.01
CA PHE A 239 -2.69 -4.29 12.84
C PHE A 239 -1.23 -3.92 12.86
N ARG A 240 -0.75 -3.57 11.67
CA ARG A 240 0.58 -3.05 11.41
C ARG A 240 0.61 -1.55 11.67
N VAL A 241 1.71 -1.05 12.25
CA VAL A 241 1.82 0.35 12.66
C VAL A 241 1.87 1.26 11.45
N CYS A 242 2.71 0.92 10.47
CA CYS A 242 2.96 1.71 9.27
C CYS A 242 2.18 1.22 8.02
N ASP A 243 1.13 0.40 8.19
CA ASP A 243 0.40 -0.22 7.07
C ASP A 243 -1.12 -0.24 7.33
N THR A 244 -1.94 -0.24 6.29
CA THR A 244 -3.41 -0.34 6.40
C THR A 244 -3.92 -1.72 6.80
N HIS A 245 -3.13 -2.78 6.62
CA HIS A 245 -3.54 -4.17 6.81
C HIS A 245 -3.27 -4.68 8.23
N TRP A 246 -3.93 -5.79 8.57
CA TRP A 246 -3.62 -6.54 9.78
C TRP A 246 -2.18 -7.09 9.76
N ASN A 247 -1.61 -7.31 10.94
CA ASN A 247 -0.32 -7.99 11.08
C ASN A 247 -0.50 -9.51 11.03
N SER A 248 0.59 -10.29 11.23
CA SER A 248 0.51 -11.76 11.20
C SER A 248 -0.46 -12.32 12.25
N HIS A 249 -0.52 -11.75 13.46
CA HIS A 249 -1.45 -12.16 14.50
C HIS A 249 -2.91 -11.88 14.12
N GLY A 250 -3.20 -10.68 13.61
CA GLY A 250 -4.54 -10.34 13.12
C GLY A 250 -4.99 -11.21 11.94
N ALA A 251 -4.08 -11.52 11.00
CA ALA A 251 -4.35 -12.44 9.90
C ALA A 251 -4.63 -13.87 10.38
N MET A 252 -3.95 -14.33 11.44
CA MET A 252 -4.22 -15.63 12.07
C MET A 252 -5.63 -15.66 12.67
N LEU A 253 -5.99 -14.66 13.48
CA LEU A 253 -7.32 -14.56 14.08
C LEU A 253 -8.43 -14.51 13.02
N ALA A 254 -8.23 -13.68 11.98
CA ALA A 254 -9.13 -13.61 10.83
C ALA A 254 -9.33 -14.97 10.14
N SER A 255 -8.23 -15.73 9.98
CA SER A 255 -8.26 -17.05 9.35
C SER A 255 -8.97 -18.08 10.23
N ILE A 256 -8.77 -18.03 11.56
CA ILE A 256 -9.48 -18.91 12.49
C ILE A 256 -10.98 -18.64 12.42
N ASP A 257 -11.42 -17.39 12.55
CA ASP A 257 -12.85 -17.06 12.59
C ASP A 257 -13.53 -17.34 11.25
N LEU A 258 -12.85 -17.09 10.12
CA LEU A 258 -13.33 -17.52 8.81
C LEU A 258 -13.53 -19.03 8.75
N CYS A 259 -12.52 -19.82 9.13
CA CYS A 259 -12.62 -21.28 9.07
C CYS A 259 -13.69 -21.82 10.02
N VAL A 260 -13.85 -21.22 11.21
CA VAL A 260 -14.94 -21.58 12.14
C VAL A 260 -16.31 -21.27 11.54
N SER A 261 -16.47 -20.13 10.87
CA SER A 261 -17.72 -19.80 10.16
C SER A 261 -17.99 -20.76 8.99
N LEU A 262 -16.95 -21.36 8.40
CA LEU A 262 -17.04 -22.44 7.42
C LEU A 262 -17.20 -23.84 8.05
N GLY A 263 -17.35 -23.94 9.38
CA GLY A 263 -17.60 -25.20 10.09
C GLY A 263 -16.36 -26.01 10.50
N ILE A 264 -15.15 -25.45 10.39
CA ILE A 264 -13.91 -26.10 10.85
C ILE A 264 -13.72 -25.89 12.35
N SER A 265 -13.19 -26.91 13.06
CA SER A 265 -12.95 -26.83 14.50
C SER A 265 -11.93 -25.77 14.88
N ARG A 266 -12.32 -24.85 15.78
CA ARG A 266 -11.39 -23.87 16.38
C ARG A 266 -10.20 -24.53 17.07
N LYS A 267 -10.40 -25.72 17.66
CA LYS A 267 -9.35 -26.45 18.38
C LYS A 267 -8.25 -26.92 17.41
N GLU A 268 -8.62 -27.57 16.32
CA GLU A 268 -7.68 -28.06 15.30
C GLU A 268 -6.88 -26.90 14.68
N LEU A 269 -7.56 -25.79 14.38
CA LEU A 269 -6.91 -24.58 13.85
C LEU A 269 -5.85 -24.03 14.81
N ARG A 270 -6.19 -23.93 16.11
CA ARG A 270 -5.23 -23.48 17.15
C ARG A 270 -4.06 -24.43 17.30
N GLU A 271 -4.29 -25.75 17.22
CA GLU A 271 -3.22 -26.75 17.29
C GLU A 271 -2.24 -26.60 16.12
N ILE A 272 -2.72 -26.40 14.90
CA ILE A 272 -1.86 -26.19 13.73
C ILE A 272 -1.02 -24.92 13.89
N PHE A 273 -1.62 -23.80 14.28
CA PHE A 273 -0.95 -22.50 14.37
C PHE A 273 -0.11 -22.33 15.65
N SER A 274 -0.31 -23.17 16.67
CA SER A 274 0.50 -23.14 17.91
C SER A 274 1.99 -23.38 17.69
N LYS A 275 2.37 -23.97 16.56
CA LYS A 275 3.76 -24.28 16.16
C LYS A 275 4.45 -23.12 15.44
N ASP A 276 3.78 -21.96 15.33
CA ASP A 276 4.28 -20.85 14.54
C ASP A 276 5.41 -20.10 15.24
N THR A 277 6.47 -19.79 14.49
CA THR A 277 7.61 -19.01 14.97
C THR A 277 7.69 -17.68 14.25
N TYR A 278 7.94 -16.62 15.01
CA TYR A 278 7.99 -15.25 14.52
C TYR A 278 9.37 -14.64 14.74
N LYS A 279 9.77 -13.75 13.84
CA LYS A 279 10.96 -12.91 14.01
C LYS A 279 10.60 -11.46 13.81
N GLU A 280 11.25 -10.59 14.58
CA GLU A 280 11.10 -9.16 14.43
C GLU A 280 11.87 -8.64 13.21
N LYS A 281 11.23 -7.76 12.45
CA LYS A 281 11.82 -7.10 11.28
C LYS A 281 11.28 -5.69 11.15
N GLU A 282 12.14 -4.72 10.81
CA GLU A 282 11.67 -3.39 10.43
C GLU A 282 10.91 -3.44 9.10
N VAL A 283 9.68 -2.91 9.11
CA VAL A 283 8.85 -2.82 7.92
C VAL A 283 8.18 -1.46 7.82
N GLY A 284 8.22 -0.86 6.62
CA GLY A 284 7.58 0.43 6.35
C GLY A 284 6.10 0.34 5.99
N GLY A 285 5.61 -0.83 5.56
CA GLY A 285 4.19 -0.99 5.19
C GLY A 285 3.76 -0.14 3.99
N ASP A 286 2.48 -0.18 3.64
CA ASP A 286 1.94 0.63 2.53
C ASP A 286 1.84 2.13 2.82
N LEU A 287 1.74 2.55 4.09
CA LEU A 287 1.66 3.96 4.51
C LEU A 287 3.03 4.54 4.86
N GLY A 288 3.86 3.83 5.62
CA GLY A 288 5.17 4.35 6.03
C GLY A 288 6.12 4.54 4.85
N ASN A 289 6.00 3.68 3.82
CA ASN A 289 6.67 3.86 2.52
C ASN A 289 6.13 5.05 1.70
N LYS A 290 5.15 5.81 2.18
CA LYS A 290 4.67 7.06 1.55
C LYS A 290 5.18 8.29 2.27
N LEU A 291 5.80 8.14 3.44
CA LEU A 291 6.40 9.25 4.17
C LEU A 291 7.83 9.48 3.70
N PHE A 292 8.31 10.71 3.86
CA PHE A 292 9.72 11.04 3.70
C PHE A 292 10.27 11.61 5.02
N PRO A 293 11.40 11.10 5.53
CA PRO A 293 11.94 9.77 5.21
C PRO A 293 10.89 8.67 5.45
N PRO A 294 11.01 7.49 4.82
CA PRO A 294 10.11 6.38 5.09
C PRO A 294 10.08 6.04 6.59
N GLN A 295 8.88 5.89 7.14
CA GLN A 295 8.71 5.44 8.52
C GLN A 295 8.64 3.92 8.53
N THR A 296 9.43 3.29 9.40
CA THR A 296 9.40 1.84 9.63
C THR A 296 8.98 1.54 11.07
N TYR A 297 8.53 0.31 11.31
CA TYR A 297 8.28 -0.21 12.64
C TYR A 297 8.73 -1.66 12.75
N LEU A 298 9.14 -2.07 13.96
CA LEU A 298 9.55 -3.44 14.25
C LEU A 298 8.32 -4.34 14.36
N GLU A 299 8.15 -5.25 13.41
CA GLU A 299 6.98 -6.12 13.34
C GLU A 299 7.35 -7.60 13.45
N GLN A 300 6.50 -8.40 14.08
CA GLN A 300 6.61 -9.85 14.10
C GLN A 300 6.17 -10.44 12.75
N ILE A 301 7.10 -11.08 12.06
CA ILE A 301 6.90 -11.75 10.78
C ILE A 301 6.96 -13.26 10.99
N LEU A 302 5.96 -13.98 10.48
CA LEU A 302 5.93 -15.45 10.49
C LEU A 302 7.11 -16.02 9.70
N THR A 303 7.83 -16.98 10.29
CA THR A 303 9.03 -17.59 9.69
C THR A 303 8.98 -19.11 9.61
N SER A 304 8.18 -19.78 10.44
CA SER A 304 7.98 -21.23 10.38
C SER A 304 7.27 -21.67 9.10
N PHE A 305 6.58 -20.76 8.42
CA PHE A 305 5.77 -21.07 7.25
C PHE A 305 5.68 -19.87 6.29
N ASN A 306 5.69 -20.14 4.98
CA ASN A 306 5.51 -19.15 3.93
C ASN A 306 4.69 -19.74 2.77
N TYR A 307 3.47 -19.24 2.57
CA TYR A 307 2.57 -19.73 1.52
C TYR A 307 3.16 -19.62 0.12
N ARG A 308 4.15 -18.74 -0.11
CA ARG A 308 4.77 -18.58 -1.42
C ARG A 308 5.49 -19.83 -1.91
N ASN A 309 5.93 -20.70 -1.00
CA ASN A 309 6.54 -21.98 -1.35
C ASN A 309 5.52 -22.99 -1.90
N ASN A 310 4.23 -22.69 -1.77
CA ASN A 310 3.11 -23.53 -2.17
C ASN A 310 2.34 -22.94 -3.37
N ILE A 311 2.84 -21.86 -3.98
CA ILE A 311 2.22 -21.26 -5.17
C ILE A 311 2.53 -22.14 -6.38
N VAL A 312 1.48 -22.65 -7.00
CA VAL A 312 1.57 -23.42 -8.25
C VAL A 312 1.41 -22.50 -9.46
N TYR A 313 0.57 -21.47 -9.34
CA TYR A 313 0.35 -20.48 -10.37
C TYR A 313 0.08 -19.11 -9.77
N ASP A 314 0.68 -18.07 -10.35
CA ASP A 314 0.37 -16.66 -10.10
C ASP A 314 0.57 -15.87 -11.39
N ASN A 315 -0.48 -15.20 -11.85
CA ASN A 315 -0.42 -14.41 -13.08
C ASN A 315 0.38 -13.10 -12.93
N GLY A 316 0.89 -12.78 -11.73
CA GLY A 316 1.79 -11.66 -11.50
C GLY A 316 1.14 -10.28 -11.62
N LEU A 317 -0.17 -10.19 -11.87
CA LEU A 317 -0.86 -8.91 -11.99
C LEU A 317 -1.01 -8.22 -10.61
N PRO A 318 -0.94 -6.88 -10.55
CA PRO A 318 -1.19 -6.15 -9.32
C PRO A 318 -2.69 -5.99 -9.07
N ASN A 319 -3.15 -6.15 -7.82
CA ASN A 319 -4.54 -5.91 -7.39
C ASN A 319 -5.58 -6.65 -8.25
N PHE A 320 -6.65 -5.96 -8.68
CA PHE A 320 -7.78 -6.56 -9.39
C PHE A 320 -7.37 -7.45 -10.58
N GLY A 321 -7.97 -8.62 -10.75
CA GLY A 321 -7.60 -9.57 -11.81
C GLY A 321 -6.31 -10.35 -11.54
N ARG A 322 -5.63 -10.13 -10.40
CA ARG A 322 -4.62 -11.09 -9.96
C ARG A 322 -5.28 -12.41 -9.61
N THR A 323 -4.69 -13.49 -10.10
CA THR A 323 -5.14 -14.86 -9.87
C THR A 323 -4.00 -15.68 -9.29
N MET A 324 -4.28 -16.42 -8.22
CA MET A 324 -3.30 -17.30 -7.57
C MET A 324 -3.89 -18.68 -7.26
N PHE A 325 -3.12 -19.72 -7.52
CA PHE A 325 -3.43 -21.10 -7.13
C PHE A 325 -2.34 -21.59 -6.17
N ILE A 326 -2.77 -21.97 -4.97
CA ILE A 326 -1.90 -22.40 -3.90
C ILE A 326 -2.27 -23.83 -3.54
N TYR A 327 -1.27 -24.71 -3.48
CA TYR A 327 -1.45 -26.13 -3.18
C TYR A 327 -0.57 -26.58 -2.03
N ASN A 328 -1.17 -27.26 -1.06
CA ASN A 328 -0.45 -27.82 0.08
C ASN A 328 -0.92 -29.25 0.37
N SER A 329 -0.09 -30.23 0.04
CA SER A 329 -0.38 -31.66 0.27
C SER A 329 -0.58 -31.99 1.75
N ASN A 330 0.02 -31.21 2.65
CA ASN A 330 -0.01 -31.38 4.11
C ASN A 330 -1.12 -30.58 4.81
N ALA A 331 -2.08 -30.02 4.07
CA ALA A 331 -3.19 -29.28 4.66
C ALA A 331 -4.11 -30.18 5.51
N LEU A 332 -4.78 -29.58 6.50
CA LEU A 332 -5.73 -30.26 7.40
C LEU A 332 -6.85 -30.98 6.63
N MET A 333 -7.36 -30.36 5.57
CA MET A 333 -8.49 -30.84 4.79
C MET A 333 -8.11 -31.03 3.32
N ASN A 334 -8.57 -32.14 2.73
CA ASN A 334 -8.46 -32.42 1.30
C ASN A 334 -9.58 -31.72 0.50
N GLU A 335 -9.67 -30.40 0.63
CA GLU A 335 -10.78 -29.60 0.09
C GLU A 335 -10.28 -28.34 -0.61
N THR A 336 -11.12 -27.77 -1.47
CA THR A 336 -10.85 -26.53 -2.21
C THR A 336 -11.58 -25.34 -1.58
N LEU A 337 -10.82 -24.29 -1.27
CA LEU A 337 -11.32 -22.96 -0.94
C LEU A 337 -11.20 -22.05 -2.16
N LEU A 338 -12.34 -21.59 -2.67
CA LEU A 338 -12.42 -20.53 -3.68
C LEU A 338 -12.62 -19.17 -2.99
N LEU A 339 -11.69 -18.24 -3.18
CA LEU A 339 -11.67 -16.94 -2.52
C LEU A 339 -11.65 -15.79 -3.53
N PHE A 340 -12.75 -15.04 -3.60
CA PHE A 340 -12.88 -13.79 -4.35
C PHE A 340 -12.63 -12.62 -3.39
N GLY A 341 -11.39 -12.16 -3.29
CA GLY A 341 -10.96 -11.29 -2.18
C GLY A 341 -10.27 -10.00 -2.59
N SER A 342 -9.68 -9.36 -1.60
CA SER A 342 -8.92 -8.11 -1.75
C SER A 342 -7.54 -8.21 -1.08
N SER A 343 -6.83 -7.09 -0.95
CA SER A 343 -5.46 -7.04 -0.43
C SER A 343 -5.29 -7.64 0.98
N SER A 344 -6.31 -7.59 1.83
CA SER A 344 -6.25 -8.18 3.18
C SER A 344 -6.13 -9.71 3.15
N SER A 345 -6.59 -10.37 2.08
CA SER A 345 -6.54 -11.83 1.94
C SER A 345 -5.10 -12.37 1.86
N TYR A 346 -4.15 -11.59 1.34
CA TYR A 346 -2.79 -12.09 1.06
C TYR A 346 -2.07 -12.61 2.32
N SER A 347 -2.20 -11.93 3.46
CA SER A 347 -1.56 -12.37 4.70
C SER A 347 -2.30 -13.54 5.37
N MET A 348 -3.57 -13.78 5.02
CA MET A 348 -4.30 -14.97 5.46
C MET A 348 -3.79 -16.25 4.79
N PHE A 349 -3.17 -16.17 3.60
CA PHE A 349 -2.70 -17.36 2.89
C PHE A 349 -1.65 -18.16 3.64
N ASN A 350 -0.88 -17.54 4.54
CA ASN A 350 0.02 -18.26 5.46
C ASN A 350 -0.71 -19.23 6.40
N TYR A 351 -2.02 -19.04 6.60
CA TYR A 351 -2.86 -19.85 7.47
C TYR A 351 -3.83 -20.69 6.65
N LEU A 352 -4.56 -20.10 5.70
CA LEU A 352 -5.61 -20.79 4.94
C LEU A 352 -5.08 -21.97 4.13
N ASN A 353 -3.88 -21.89 3.53
CA ASN A 353 -3.34 -23.03 2.78
C ASN A 353 -2.87 -24.18 3.67
N ARG A 354 -2.78 -24.00 4.99
CA ARG A 354 -2.55 -25.10 5.95
C ARG A 354 -3.85 -25.78 6.37
N VAL A 355 -4.99 -25.13 6.10
CA VAL A 355 -6.33 -25.67 6.37
C VAL A 355 -6.86 -26.38 5.14
N PHE A 356 -6.82 -25.72 3.97
CA PHE A 356 -7.34 -26.25 2.71
C PHE A 356 -6.19 -26.68 1.79
N ARG A 357 -6.30 -27.89 1.22
CA ARG A 357 -5.30 -28.41 0.28
C ARG A 357 -5.17 -27.55 -0.97
N LYS A 358 -6.27 -26.99 -1.46
CA LYS A 358 -6.30 -26.07 -2.60
C LYS A 358 -6.89 -24.73 -2.16
N VAL A 359 -6.15 -23.65 -2.35
CA VAL A 359 -6.68 -22.28 -2.20
C VAL A 359 -6.55 -21.58 -3.55
N ILE A 360 -7.69 -21.22 -4.13
CA ILE A 360 -7.78 -20.53 -5.41
C ILE A 360 -8.26 -19.12 -5.14
N PHE A 361 -7.44 -18.13 -5.48
CA PHE A 361 -7.68 -16.74 -5.18
C PHE A 361 -7.85 -15.91 -6.44
N PHE A 362 -8.87 -15.05 -6.42
CA PHE A 362 -9.07 -14.00 -7.39
C PHE A 362 -9.22 -12.67 -6.66
N HIS A 363 -8.44 -11.68 -7.07
CA HIS A 363 -8.55 -10.34 -6.50
C HIS A 363 -9.69 -9.58 -7.18
N THR A 364 -10.87 -9.58 -6.57
CA THR A 364 -12.10 -8.97 -7.11
C THR A 364 -12.95 -8.26 -6.04
N ALA A 365 -12.40 -8.14 -4.81
CA ALA A 365 -13.01 -7.51 -3.65
C ALA A 365 -14.43 -8.02 -3.34
N GLY A 366 -14.64 -9.34 -3.46
CA GLY A 366 -15.92 -10.00 -3.23
C GLY A 366 -16.77 -10.20 -4.47
N SER A 367 -16.40 -9.67 -5.64
CA SER A 367 -17.16 -9.92 -6.86
C SER A 367 -16.88 -11.33 -7.40
N ILE A 368 -17.93 -12.03 -7.80
CA ILE A 368 -17.89 -13.46 -8.16
C ILE A 368 -18.04 -13.63 -9.67
N ASP A 369 -17.14 -14.41 -10.24
CA ASP A 369 -17.24 -14.89 -11.62
C ASP A 369 -17.91 -16.28 -11.61
N LEU A 370 -19.15 -16.33 -12.07
CA LEU A 370 -19.95 -17.57 -12.10
C LEU A 370 -19.38 -18.61 -13.06
N SER A 371 -18.71 -18.19 -14.13
CA SER A 371 -18.12 -19.10 -15.11
C SER A 371 -16.96 -19.89 -14.49
N ILE A 372 -16.21 -19.25 -13.59
CA ILE A 372 -15.14 -19.88 -12.84
C ILE A 372 -15.70 -20.79 -11.75
N LEU A 373 -16.72 -20.34 -11.02
CA LEU A 373 -17.37 -21.17 -10.00
C LEU A 373 -17.86 -22.50 -10.58
N ALA A 374 -18.50 -22.45 -11.75
CA ALA A 374 -19.04 -23.63 -12.43
C ALA A 374 -17.95 -24.63 -12.88
N LYS A 375 -16.73 -24.16 -13.16
CA LYS A 375 -15.60 -25.02 -13.57
C LYS A 375 -14.87 -25.65 -12.39
N LEU A 376 -14.82 -24.96 -11.26
CA LEU A 376 -13.98 -25.35 -10.12
C LEU A 376 -14.68 -26.24 -9.09
N GLU A 377 -16.02 -26.25 -9.10
CA GLU A 377 -16.87 -27.00 -8.16
C GLU A 377 -16.33 -27.04 -6.71
N PRO A 378 -16.02 -25.87 -6.10
CA PRO A 378 -15.44 -25.84 -4.77
C PRO A 378 -16.48 -26.27 -3.72
N LYS A 379 -16.02 -26.76 -2.56
CA LYS A 379 -16.89 -26.97 -1.39
C LYS A 379 -17.06 -25.69 -0.57
N TYR A 380 -16.02 -24.85 -0.55
CA TYR A 380 -15.96 -23.63 0.25
C TYR A 380 -15.82 -22.39 -0.63
N LEU A 381 -16.69 -21.41 -0.43
CA LEU A 381 -16.69 -20.14 -1.17
C LEU A 381 -16.57 -18.96 -0.20
N VAL A 382 -15.59 -18.09 -0.43
CA VAL A 382 -15.41 -16.87 0.34
C VAL A 382 -15.38 -15.67 -0.58
N ALA A 383 -16.29 -14.73 -0.35
CA ALA A 383 -16.21 -13.39 -0.92
C ALA A 383 -15.68 -12.45 0.17
N GLN A 384 -14.52 -11.82 -0.06
CA GLN A 384 -13.88 -10.94 0.92
C GLN A 384 -13.77 -9.51 0.40
N SER A 385 -14.27 -8.57 1.18
CA SER A 385 -14.09 -7.14 0.91
C SER A 385 -13.55 -6.41 2.14
N ASN A 386 -12.89 -5.27 1.92
CA ASN A 386 -12.47 -4.38 2.99
C ASN A 386 -13.64 -3.44 3.34
N ALA A 387 -13.80 -3.08 4.61
CA ALA A 387 -14.92 -2.24 5.06
C ALA A 387 -15.04 -0.93 4.26
N ARG A 388 -13.90 -0.32 3.90
CA ARG A 388 -13.85 0.90 3.06
C ARG A 388 -14.44 0.75 1.65
N PHE A 389 -14.59 -0.47 1.14
CA PHE A 389 -15.15 -0.74 -0.20
C PHE A 389 -16.66 -0.97 -0.17
N LEU A 390 -17.28 -1.05 1.01
CA LEU A 390 -18.72 -1.38 1.15
C LEU A 390 -19.66 -0.27 0.66
N VAL A 391 -19.11 0.87 0.27
CA VAL A 391 -19.83 1.97 -0.42
C VAL A 391 -20.36 1.56 -1.80
N LYS A 392 -19.92 0.42 -2.34
CA LYS A 392 -20.42 -0.20 -3.57
C LYS A 392 -20.61 -1.71 -3.32
N ALA A 393 -21.76 -2.25 -3.74
CA ALA A 393 -21.97 -3.69 -3.71
C ALA A 393 -21.05 -4.40 -4.73
N PRO A 394 -20.49 -5.58 -4.39
CA PRO A 394 -19.84 -6.43 -5.37
C PRO A 394 -20.84 -6.94 -6.42
N SER A 395 -20.34 -7.56 -7.48
CA SER A 395 -21.16 -8.09 -8.57
C SER A 395 -20.91 -9.59 -8.74
N THR A 396 -21.96 -10.32 -9.11
CA THR A 396 -21.90 -11.74 -9.52
C THR A 396 -21.83 -11.91 -11.04
N SER A 397 -21.64 -10.81 -11.77
CA SER A 397 -21.62 -10.72 -13.23
C SER A 397 -20.25 -10.24 -13.75
N VAL A 398 -19.21 -10.33 -12.93
CA VAL A 398 -17.85 -9.98 -13.36
C VAL A 398 -17.24 -11.11 -14.17
N SER A 399 -16.40 -10.73 -15.13
CA SER A 399 -15.56 -11.64 -15.91
C SER A 399 -14.10 -11.35 -15.54
N ILE A 400 -13.45 -12.28 -14.85
CA ILE A 400 -12.03 -12.12 -14.49
C ILE A 400 -11.18 -12.08 -15.75
N LYS A 401 -11.56 -12.82 -16.78
CA LYS A 401 -10.93 -12.78 -18.09
C LYS A 401 -10.91 -11.36 -18.66
N ASP A 402 -12.05 -10.67 -18.66
CA ASP A 402 -12.15 -9.33 -19.23
C ASP A 402 -11.34 -8.33 -18.42
N ILE A 403 -11.36 -8.45 -17.08
CA ILE A 403 -10.52 -7.62 -16.19
C ILE A 403 -9.03 -7.80 -16.51
N VAL A 404 -8.59 -9.05 -16.72
CA VAL A 404 -7.19 -9.36 -17.07
C VAL A 404 -6.84 -8.79 -18.44
N ALA A 405 -7.69 -9.02 -19.45
CA ALA A 405 -7.48 -8.54 -20.81
C ALA A 405 -7.40 -7.01 -20.87
N GLU A 406 -8.31 -6.31 -20.19
CA GLU A 406 -8.32 -4.85 -20.10
C GLU A 406 -7.03 -4.31 -19.46
N LYS A 407 -6.53 -4.96 -18.40
CA LYS A 407 -5.27 -4.55 -17.76
C LYS A 407 -4.06 -4.70 -18.66
N LEU A 408 -3.96 -5.81 -19.38
CA LEU A 408 -2.87 -6.05 -20.32
C LEU A 408 -2.94 -5.07 -21.49
N ALA A 409 -4.14 -4.81 -22.03
CA ALA A 409 -4.36 -3.81 -23.08
C ALA A 409 -3.95 -2.39 -22.64
N ASN A 410 -4.15 -2.06 -21.36
CA ASN A 410 -3.72 -0.80 -20.74
C ASN A 410 -2.21 -0.76 -20.37
N GLY A 411 -1.42 -1.75 -20.81
CA GLY A 411 0.04 -1.76 -20.64
C GLY A 411 0.51 -2.15 -19.23
N ILE A 412 -0.35 -2.72 -18.38
CA ILE A 412 0.06 -3.25 -17.08
C ILE A 412 0.77 -4.58 -17.31
N LEU A 413 2.08 -4.60 -17.06
CA LEU A 413 2.89 -5.81 -17.20
C LEU A 413 2.83 -6.69 -15.94
N PRO A 414 2.61 -8.01 -16.09
CA PRO A 414 2.80 -8.97 -15.01
C PRO A 414 4.20 -8.92 -14.40
N ALA A 415 4.29 -9.04 -13.08
CA ALA A 415 5.58 -9.26 -12.41
C ALA A 415 6.06 -10.71 -12.63
N SER A 416 7.38 -10.92 -12.65
CA SER A 416 7.95 -12.27 -12.66
C SER A 416 7.56 -13.04 -11.40
N THR A 417 6.96 -14.22 -11.57
CA THR A 417 6.55 -15.10 -10.47
C THR A 417 7.35 -16.40 -10.53
N ASN A 418 7.85 -16.86 -9.37
CA ASN A 418 8.46 -18.17 -9.25
C ASN A 418 7.35 -19.20 -9.08
N ASN A 419 6.82 -19.71 -10.19
CA ASN A 419 5.90 -20.83 -10.16
C ASN A 419 6.69 -22.11 -9.87
N SER A 420 6.56 -22.66 -8.66
CA SER A 420 7.20 -23.94 -8.32
C SER A 420 6.35 -25.09 -8.85
N ILE A 421 6.71 -25.60 -10.03
CA ILE A 421 6.09 -26.78 -10.62
C ILE A 421 6.84 -28.00 -10.08
N ASN A 422 6.37 -28.60 -8.99
CA ASN A 422 6.89 -29.89 -8.53
C ASN A 422 5.92 -31.00 -8.94
N THR A 423 6.34 -31.77 -9.93
CA THR A 423 5.52 -32.58 -10.84
C THR A 423 5.08 -33.91 -10.22
N ASN A 424 3.75 -34.10 -10.18
CA ASN A 424 2.97 -35.33 -10.43
C ASN A 424 1.53 -35.19 -9.87
N SER A 425 1.29 -34.33 -8.88
CA SER A 425 -0.04 -34.03 -8.31
C SER A 425 -0.66 -32.72 -8.82
N ILE A 426 -0.04 -32.13 -9.86
CA ILE A 426 -0.33 -30.80 -10.39
C ILE A 426 -1.21 -30.86 -11.65
N GLU A 427 -1.36 -32.03 -12.30
CA GLU A 427 -2.12 -32.15 -13.56
C GLU A 427 -3.56 -31.64 -13.43
N ASP A 428 -4.28 -31.98 -12.35
CA ASP A 428 -5.63 -31.43 -12.09
C ASP A 428 -5.64 -29.90 -11.92
N ILE A 429 -4.59 -29.34 -11.32
CA ILE A 429 -4.49 -27.90 -11.07
C ILE A 429 -4.07 -27.18 -12.35
N LEU A 430 -3.18 -27.75 -13.16
CA LEU A 430 -2.83 -27.22 -14.47
C LEU A 430 -4.02 -27.33 -15.42
N GLN A 431 -4.77 -28.43 -15.43
CA GLN A 431 -6.03 -28.52 -16.17
C GLN A 431 -7.04 -27.47 -15.70
N VAL A 432 -7.14 -27.21 -14.40
CA VAL A 432 -7.98 -26.15 -13.87
C VAL A 432 -7.47 -24.75 -14.27
N VAL A 433 -6.17 -24.50 -14.19
CA VAL A 433 -5.52 -23.26 -14.64
C VAL A 433 -5.77 -23.09 -16.15
N GLU A 434 -5.66 -24.15 -16.93
CA GLU A 434 -5.95 -24.18 -18.35
C GLU A 434 -7.44 -23.93 -18.63
N GLN A 435 -8.35 -24.56 -17.89
CA GLN A 435 -9.79 -24.34 -18.00
C GLN A 435 -10.22 -22.92 -17.60
N VAL A 436 -9.50 -22.29 -16.69
CA VAL A 436 -9.78 -20.93 -16.18
C VAL A 436 -9.07 -19.84 -17.00
N LEU A 437 -7.91 -20.13 -17.61
CA LEU A 437 -7.03 -19.14 -18.24
C LEU A 437 -6.69 -19.36 -19.72
N ILE A 438 -6.93 -20.54 -20.30
CA ILE A 438 -6.93 -20.69 -21.77
C ILE A 438 -8.23 -20.08 -22.27
N TYR A 439 -8.17 -18.81 -22.69
CA TYR A 439 -8.85 -18.29 -23.88
C TYR A 439 -8.20 -16.98 -24.35
#